data_AF-A0A6G4WKI0-F1
#
_entry.id   AF-A0A6G4WKI0-F1
#
_cell.length_a   1.000
_cell.length_b   1.000
_cell.length_c   1.000
_cell.angle_alpha   90.00
_cell.angle_beta   90.00
_cell.angle_gamma   90.00
#
_symmetry.space_group_name_H-M   'P 1'
#
loop_
_entity.id
_entity.type
_entity.pdbx_description
1 polymer ?
#
loop_
_entity_poly.entity_id
_entity_poly.type
_entity_poly.pdbx_seq_one_letter_code
_entity_poly.pdbx_strand_id
1 'polypeptide(L)'
;MGMAGSNQVPKLMFDSRSHALLAAREGMGVAMNRRPYGDFLLKRGQLIAPFPEEVRTGGAYYFIAPKRSAGLARVKHFKAWLLSRSTGLRAE
;
A
#
# COMPACT_ATOMS: atom_id res chain seq x y z
N MET A 1 -38.15 17.54 20.31
CA MET A 1 -36.69 17.74 20.40
C MET A 1 -36.06 17.05 19.21
N GLY A 2 -35.66 17.80 18.18
CA GLY A 2 -35.01 17.25 16.99
C GLY A 2 -33.52 17.02 17.27
N MET A 3 -33.05 15.80 17.09
CA MET A 3 -31.61 15.50 17.08
C MET A 3 -31.01 16.19 15.86
N ALA A 4 -30.05 17.09 16.10
CA ALA A 4 -29.29 17.76 15.05
C ALA A 4 -28.76 16.71 14.06
N GLY A 5 -29.09 16.86 12.78
CA GLY A 5 -28.60 16.00 11.72
C GLY A 5 -27.08 15.95 11.79
N SER A 6 -26.53 14.78 12.12
CA SER A 6 -25.10 14.59 12.13
C SER A 6 -24.62 14.79 10.70
N ASN A 7 -23.95 15.91 10.43
CA ASN A 7 -23.33 16.20 9.14
C ASN A 7 -22.08 15.32 8.97
N GLN A 8 -22.27 14.00 8.98
CA GLN A 8 -21.21 13.04 8.73
C GLN A 8 -21.10 12.82 7.23
N VAL A 9 -19.96 13.24 6.68
CA VAL A 9 -19.56 12.86 5.33
C VAL A 9 -19.43 11.33 5.31
N PRO A 10 -20.06 10.62 4.35
CA PRO A 10 -19.94 9.18 4.24
C PRO A 10 -18.47 8.76 4.18
N LYS A 11 -18.04 7.88 5.11
CA LYS A 11 -16.66 7.40 5.18
C LYS A 11 -16.62 5.89 4.96
N LEU A 12 -15.91 5.47 3.92
CA LEU A 12 -15.56 4.07 3.71
C LEU A 12 -14.33 3.73 4.57
N MET A 13 -14.44 2.69 5.40
CA MET A 13 -13.34 2.19 6.21
C MET A 13 -12.96 0.79 5.77
N PHE A 14 -11.66 0.56 5.56
CA PHE A 14 -11.11 -0.72 5.15
C PHE A 14 -9.94 -1.10 6.05
N ASP A 15 -9.80 -2.39 6.33
CA ASP A 15 -8.66 -3.00 7.02
C ASP A 15 -7.46 -3.22 6.07
N SER A 16 -7.73 -3.38 4.77
CA SER A 16 -6.76 -3.61 3.72
C SER A 16 -6.67 -2.42 2.75
N ARG A 17 -5.44 -2.02 2.44
CA ARG A 17 -5.15 -0.96 1.46
C ARG A 17 -5.62 -1.33 0.05
N SER A 18 -5.59 -2.60 -0.30
CA SER A 18 -6.05 -3.06 -1.61
C SER A 18 -7.54 -2.78 -1.83
N HIS A 19 -8.37 -2.94 -0.79
CA HIS A 19 -9.81 -2.64 -0.87
C HIS A 19 -10.06 -1.12 -0.98
N ALA A 20 -9.30 -0.31 -0.23
CA ALA A 20 -9.39 1.14 -0.34
C ALA A 20 -9.02 1.64 -1.76
N LEU A 21 -7.96 1.09 -2.36
CA LEU A 21 -7.55 1.41 -3.73
C LEU A 21 -8.57 0.94 -4.78
N LEU A 22 -9.20 -0.22 -4.56
CA LEU A 22 -10.28 -0.70 -5.43
C LEU A 22 -11.48 0.25 -5.37
N ALA A 23 -11.93 0.65 -4.17
CA ALA A 23 -13.03 1.59 -4.03
C ALA A 23 -12.75 2.94 -4.71
N ALA A 24 -11.52 3.46 -4.59
CA ALA A 24 -11.10 4.67 -5.30
C ALA A 24 -11.11 4.48 -6.82
N ARG A 25 -10.66 3.31 -7.32
CA ARG A 25 -10.69 2.97 -8.75
C ARG A 25 -12.10 2.94 -9.32
N GLU A 26 -13.07 2.44 -8.54
CA GLU A 26 -14.49 2.43 -8.91
C GLU A 26 -15.19 3.78 -8.70
N GLY A 27 -14.45 4.86 -8.42
CA GLY A 27 -15.00 6.21 -8.29
C GLY A 27 -15.71 6.50 -6.97
N MET A 28 -15.54 5.66 -5.95
CA MET A 28 -16.18 5.85 -4.63
C MET A 28 -15.46 6.89 -3.75
N GLY A 29 -14.39 7.53 -4.24
CA GLY A 29 -13.67 8.59 -3.55
C GLY A 29 -12.16 8.58 -3.78
N VAL A 30 -11.41 9.17 -2.85
CA VAL A 30 -9.94 9.23 -2.87
C VAL A 30 -9.38 8.31 -1.78
N ALA A 31 -8.29 7.59 -2.09
CA ALA A 31 -7.60 6.72 -1.15
C ALA A 31 -6.11 7.07 -1.05
N MET A 32 -5.55 6.92 0.15
CA MET A 32 -4.11 7.04 0.39
C MET A 32 -3.38 5.79 -0.12
N ASN A 33 -2.49 5.97 -1.10
CA ASN A 33 -1.66 4.90 -1.63
C ASN A 33 -0.40 4.66 -0.77
N ARG A 34 0.19 3.46 -0.88
CA ARG A 34 1.54 3.16 -0.43
C ARG A 34 2.23 2.28 -1.48
N ARG A 35 3.40 2.71 -1.94
CA ARG A 35 4.22 1.91 -2.86
C ARG A 35 4.58 0.55 -2.20
N PRO A 36 4.42 -0.61 -2.88
CA PRO A 36 4.12 -0.77 -4.31
C PRO A 36 2.64 -0.92 -4.68
N TYR A 37 1.69 -0.84 -3.73
CA TYR A 37 0.30 -1.28 -3.93
C TYR A 37 -0.44 -0.55 -5.05
N GLY A 38 -0.31 0.76 -5.17
CA GLY A 38 -1.03 1.55 -6.19
C GLY A 38 -0.20 1.90 -7.42
N ASP A 39 1.11 1.64 -7.42
CA ASP A 39 2.01 2.09 -8.49
C ASP A 39 1.61 1.50 -9.84
N PHE A 40 1.16 0.25 -9.85
CA PHE A 40 0.68 -0.38 -11.07
C PHE A 40 -0.66 0.20 -11.57
N LEU A 41 -1.54 0.64 -10.65
CA LEU A 41 -2.82 1.26 -10.98
C LEU A 41 -2.60 2.66 -11.58
N LEU A 42 -1.66 3.41 -11.01
CA LEU A 42 -1.20 4.69 -11.54
C LEU A 42 -0.57 4.52 -12.92
N LYS A 43 0.37 3.57 -13.08
CA LYS A 43 1.02 3.27 -14.37
C LYS A 43 0.04 2.86 -15.48
N ARG A 44 -1.08 2.22 -15.12
CA ARG A 44 -2.12 1.79 -16.07
C ARG A 44 -3.16 2.87 -16.35
N GLY A 45 -3.06 4.05 -15.72
CA GLY A 45 -4.06 5.11 -15.82
C GLY A 45 -5.42 4.76 -15.18
N GLN A 46 -5.47 3.72 -14.34
CA GLN A 46 -6.68 3.31 -13.61
C GLN A 46 -6.91 4.17 -12.36
N LEU A 47 -5.85 4.81 -11.89
CA LEU A 47 -5.89 5.84 -10.86
C LEU A 47 -5.04 7.01 -11.32
N ILE A 48 -5.32 8.18 -10.77
CA ILE A 48 -4.46 9.36 -10.85
C ILE A 48 -3.99 9.73 -9.44
N ALA A 49 -2.84 10.40 -9.33
CA ALA A 49 -2.42 11.06 -8.10
C ALA A 49 -2.83 12.54 -8.20
N PRO A 50 -3.93 12.97 -7.54
CA PRO A 50 -4.40 14.35 -7.65
C PRO A 50 -3.46 15.38 -7.00
N PHE A 51 -2.53 14.89 -6.16
CA PHE A 51 -1.55 15.69 -5.43
C PHE A 51 -0.14 15.13 -5.72
N PRO A 52 0.85 15.98 -6.02
CA PRO A 52 2.22 15.55 -6.27
C PRO A 52 2.98 15.15 -5.00
N GLU A 53 2.49 15.49 -3.81
CA GLU A 53 3.19 15.30 -2.54
C GLU A 53 3.24 13.82 -2.13
N GLU A 54 4.44 13.36 -1.78
CA GLU A 54 4.66 12.05 -1.18
C GLU A 54 5.18 12.18 0.24
N VAL A 55 4.55 11.46 1.17
CA VAL A 55 4.93 11.48 2.59
C VAL A 55 5.74 10.24 2.93
N ARG A 56 7.01 10.44 3.31
CA ARG A 56 7.86 9.39 3.87
C ARG A 56 7.38 9.04 5.28
N THR A 57 6.58 7.99 5.39
CA THR A 57 6.02 7.51 6.67
C THR A 57 7.06 6.88 7.62
N GLY A 58 8.30 6.66 7.18
CA GLY A 58 9.31 5.87 7.92
C GLY A 58 9.04 4.36 7.93
N GLY A 59 7.88 3.90 7.47
CA GLY A 59 7.55 2.48 7.40
C GLY A 59 8.16 1.79 6.16
N ALA A 60 8.60 0.55 6.33
CA ALA A 60 9.09 -0.31 5.25
C ALA A 60 8.48 -1.72 5.28
N TYR A 61 8.70 -2.49 4.22
CA TYR A 61 8.38 -3.92 4.16
C TYR A 61 9.61 -4.73 4.54
N TYR A 62 9.43 -5.75 5.38
CA TYR A 62 10.51 -6.57 5.92
C TYR A 62 10.31 -8.04 5.58
N PHE A 63 11.42 -8.70 5.20
CA PHE A 63 11.46 -10.15 5.14
C PHE A 63 11.77 -10.70 6.54
N ILE A 64 10.86 -11.51 7.08
CA ILE A 64 10.99 -12.10 8.42
C ILE A 64 11.02 -13.63 8.28
N ALA A 65 11.99 -14.27 8.93
CA ALA A 65 12.11 -15.72 9.01
C ALA A 65 12.45 -16.15 10.44
N PRO A 66 11.86 -17.25 10.96
CA PRO A 66 12.25 -17.82 12.26
C PRO A 66 13.75 -18.13 12.32
N LYS A 67 14.38 -17.91 13.48
CA LYS A 67 15.83 -18.15 13.68
C LYS A 67 16.25 -19.56 13.23
N ARG A 68 15.44 -20.57 13.57
CA ARG A 68 15.68 -21.99 13.21
C ARG A 68 15.74 -22.25 11.69
N SER A 69 15.04 -21.46 10.88
CA SER A 69 14.97 -21.65 9.43
C SER A 69 15.79 -20.64 8.64
N ALA A 70 16.20 -19.52 9.25
CA ALA A 70 17.00 -18.47 8.60
C ALA A 70 18.33 -18.98 8.01
N GLY A 71 18.90 -20.05 8.58
CA GLY A 71 20.13 -20.68 8.10
C GLY A 71 19.97 -21.55 6.85
N LEU A 72 18.75 -22.03 6.56
CA LEU A 72 18.48 -22.98 5.48
C LEU A 72 18.79 -22.35 4.11
N ALA A 73 19.45 -23.13 3.24
CA ALA A 73 19.82 -22.67 1.90
C ALA A 73 18.62 -22.07 1.14
N ARG A 74 17.48 -22.77 1.09
CA ARG A 74 16.25 -22.28 0.44
C ARG A 74 15.80 -20.90 0.94
N VAL A 75 15.92 -20.64 2.24
CA VAL A 75 15.51 -19.37 2.85
C VAL A 75 16.48 -18.26 2.47
N LYS A 76 17.79 -18.55 2.49
CA LYS A 76 18.82 -17.60 2.04
C LYS A 76 18.67 -17.25 0.57
N HIS A 77 18.44 -18.24 -0.28
CA HIS A 77 18.24 -18.04 -1.72
C HIS A 77 16.99 -17.21 -1.99
N PHE A 78 15.87 -17.52 -1.31
CA PHE A 78 14.65 -16.73 -1.44
C PHE A 78 14.83 -15.29 -0.95
N LYS A 79 15.51 -15.07 0.19
CA LYS A 79 15.83 -13.72 0.68
C LYS A 79 16.65 -12.94 -0.34
N ALA A 80 17.71 -13.55 -0.89
CA ALA A 80 18.58 -12.91 -1.86
C ALA A 80 17.81 -12.54 -3.14
N TRP A 81 17.01 -13.46 -3.67
CA TRP A 81 16.13 -13.20 -4.80
C TRP A 81 15.11 -12.09 -4.50
N LEU A 82 14.44 -12.13 -3.35
CA LEU A 82 13.43 -11.12 -3.00
C LEU A 82 14.04 -9.72 -2.92
N LEU A 83 15.25 -9.60 -2.35
CA LEU A 83 15.98 -8.34 -2.26
C LEU A 83 16.45 -7.83 -3.63
N SER A 84 16.82 -8.71 -4.56
CA SER A 84 17.17 -8.30 -5.93
C SER A 84 15.95 -7.82 -6.72
N ARG A 85 14.75 -8.32 -6.41
CA ARG A 85 13.49 -7.86 -7.01
C ARG A 85 12.95 -6.57 -6.40
N SER A 86 13.32 -6.24 -5.17
CA SER A 86 12.80 -5.08 -4.44
C SER A 86 13.72 -3.85 -4.44
N THR A 87 14.96 -3.99 -4.90
CA THR A 87 15.96 -2.90 -4.88
C THR A 87 15.58 -1.70 -5.75
N GLY A 88 14.72 -1.89 -6.76
CA GLY A 88 14.18 -0.82 -7.61
C GLY A 88 12.97 -0.06 -7.06
N LEU A 89 12.47 -0.40 -5.87
CA LEU A 89 11.34 0.29 -5.23
C LEU A 89 11.76 1.53 -4.42
N ARG A 90 13.06 1.78 -4.29
CA ARG A 90 13.62 3.03 -3.75
C ARG A 90 13.71 4.07 -4.86
N ALA A 91 12.57 4.47 -5.42
CA ALA A 91 12.53 5.69 -6.22
C ALA A 91 12.49 6.87 -5.25
N GLU A 92 13.65 7.54 -5.16
CA GLU A 92 13.90 8.97 -4.87
C GLU A 92 12.87 9.71 -4.01
#